data_AF-A0A060BJI8-F1
#
_entry.id   AF-A0A060BJI8-F1
#
_cell.length_a   1.000
_cell.length_b   1.000
_cell.length_c   1.000
_cell.angle_alpha   90.00
_cell.angle_beta   90.00
_cell.angle_gamma   90.00
#
_symmetry.space_group_name_H-M   'P 1'
#
loop_
_entity.id
_entity.type
_entity.pdbx_description
1 polymer ?
#
loop_
_entity_poly.entity_id
_entity_poly.type
_entity_poly.pdbx_seq_one_letter_code
_entity_poly.pdbx_strand_id
1 'polypeptide(L)'
;PILCDHVENVKILGHGMLLETSNGITINYSKNVTVDGITVVNPRYNTTTVGQSENVTLKNIKSFSYQGWGDGLDFFAASIFWWKTPSCATVMTA
;
A
#
# COMPACT_ATOMS: atom_id res chain seq x y z
N PRO A 1 3.38 -10.32 3.36
CA PRO A 1 2.77 -8.98 3.40
C PRO A 1 1.25 -9.06 3.45
N ILE A 2 0.58 -7.94 3.71
CA ILE A 2 -0.89 -7.93 3.78
C ILE A 2 -1.42 -8.17 2.38
N LEU A 3 -2.06 -9.31 2.17
CA LEU A 3 -2.65 -9.73 0.91
C LEU A 3 -4.18 -9.76 1.07
N CYS A 4 -4.85 -8.94 0.27
CA CYS A 4 -6.28 -8.94 0.08
C CYS A 4 -6.54 -9.43 -1.34
N ASP A 5 -7.01 -10.67 -1.48
CA ASP A 5 -7.32 -11.27 -2.77
C ASP A 5 -8.77 -11.77 -2.77
N HIS A 6 -9.58 -11.30 -3.72
CA HIS A 6 -11.01 -11.60 -3.82
C HIS A 6 -11.81 -11.30 -2.54
N VAL A 7 -11.46 -10.24 -1.82
CA VAL A 7 -12.15 -9.86 -0.56
C VAL A 7 -13.11 -8.70 -0.75
N GLU A 8 -14.12 -8.62 0.12
CA GLU A 8 -15.10 -7.54 0.13
C GLU A 8 -15.29 -6.95 1.54
N ASN A 9 -15.46 -5.64 1.65
CA ASN A 9 -15.74 -4.91 2.90
C ASN A 9 -14.65 -5.04 3.98
N VAL A 10 -13.38 -5.04 3.57
CA VAL A 10 -12.23 -5.20 4.47
C VAL A 10 -11.68 -3.86 4.95
N LYS A 11 -11.31 -3.77 6.22
CA LYS A 11 -10.64 -2.60 6.79
C LYS A 11 -9.35 -3.01 7.50
N ILE A 12 -8.23 -2.47 7.05
CA ILE A 12 -6.91 -2.63 7.64
C ILE A 12 -6.56 -1.31 8.30
N LEU A 13 -6.67 -1.26 9.63
CA LEU A 13 -6.48 -0.04 10.41
C LEU A 13 -5.38 -0.25 11.44
N GLY A 14 -4.53 0.75 11.60
CA GLY A 14 -3.57 0.79 12.70
C GLY A 14 -2.27 1.48 12.33
N HIS A 15 -1.52 1.93 13.34
CA HIS A 15 -0.23 2.60 13.18
C HIS A 15 0.96 1.64 13.27
N GLY A 16 0.74 0.38 12.89
CA GLY A 16 1.78 -0.65 12.87
C GLY A 16 2.76 -0.47 11.70
N MET A 17 3.88 -1.19 11.79
CA MET A 17 4.94 -1.15 10.79
C MET A 17 5.14 -2.52 10.12
N LEU A 18 5.25 -2.53 8.80
CA LEU A 18 5.70 -3.66 7.99
C LEU A 18 7.17 -3.43 7.63
N LEU A 19 8.07 -4.28 8.12
CA LEU A 19 9.52 -4.13 7.95
C LEU A 19 10.08 -5.21 7.00
N GLU A 20 10.92 -4.80 6.05
CA GLU A 20 11.67 -5.68 5.13
C GLU A 20 10.79 -6.70 4.38
N THR A 21 9.59 -6.28 4.01
CA THR A 21 8.62 -7.16 3.34
C THR A 21 8.91 -7.24 1.83
N SER A 22 8.53 -8.34 1.17
CA SER A 22 8.68 -8.45 -0.28
C SER A 22 7.85 -7.40 -1.03
N ASN A 23 6.54 -7.41 -0.82
CA ASN A 23 5.62 -6.29 -1.09
C ASN A 23 5.13 -5.73 0.26
N GLY A 24 4.53 -4.55 0.35
CA GLY A 24 3.93 -4.03 1.58
C GLY A 24 2.49 -4.49 1.72
N ILE A 25 1.61 -3.97 0.88
CA ILE A 25 0.17 -4.24 0.87
C ILE A 25 -0.26 -4.56 -0.56
N THR A 26 -0.95 -5.67 -0.78
CA THR A 26 -1.43 -6.06 -2.11
C THR A 26 -2.93 -6.29 -2.06
N ILE A 27 -3.67 -5.60 -2.92
CA ILE A 27 -5.13 -5.66 -3.01
C ILE A 27 -5.50 -6.03 -4.44
N ASN A 28 -5.97 -7.26 -4.65
CA ASN A 28 -6.34 -7.79 -5.96
C ASN A 28 -7.80 -8.22 -5.98
N TYR A 29 -8.51 -7.96 -7.08
CA TYR A 29 -9.89 -8.43 -7.31
C TYR A 29 -10.86 -8.13 -6.16
N SER A 30 -10.63 -7.04 -5.43
CA SER A 30 -11.30 -6.77 -4.16
C SER A 30 -12.23 -5.56 -4.23
N LYS A 31 -13.22 -5.49 -3.34
CA LYS A 31 -14.22 -4.42 -3.30
C LYS A 31 -14.37 -3.79 -1.91
N ASN A 32 -14.51 -2.47 -1.85
CA ASN A 32 -14.70 -1.74 -0.59
C ASN A 32 -13.62 -2.04 0.46
N VAL A 33 -12.35 -1.84 0.10
CA VAL A 33 -11.20 -2.09 1.00
C VAL A 33 -10.64 -0.77 1.52
N THR A 34 -10.54 -0.60 2.83
CA THR A 34 -9.90 0.58 3.44
C THR A 34 -8.61 0.19 4.12
N VAL A 35 -7.53 0.93 3.86
CA VAL A 35 -6.25 0.85 4.57
C VAL A 35 -5.94 2.21 5.18
N ASP A 36 -5.70 2.26 6.48
CA ASP A 36 -5.38 3.50 7.20
C ASP A 36 -4.26 3.32 8.24
N GLY A 37 -3.24 4.17 8.15
CA GLY A 37 -2.23 4.36 9.20
C GLY A 37 -0.99 3.50 9.09
N ILE A 38 -0.96 2.56 8.13
CA ILE A 38 0.13 1.59 7.98
C ILE A 38 1.43 2.28 7.54
N THR A 39 2.54 1.87 8.17
CA THR A 39 3.88 2.27 7.76
C THR A 39 4.59 1.07 7.15
N VAL A 40 5.15 1.22 5.95
CA VAL A 40 5.95 0.19 5.30
C VAL A 40 7.39 0.70 5.22
N VAL A 41 8.32 -0.12 5.71
CA VAL A 41 9.74 0.20 5.75
C VAL A 41 10.50 -0.88 5.00
N ASN A 42 11.27 -0.41 4.03
CA ASN A 42 12.15 -1.16 3.16
C ASN A 42 11.47 -2.34 2.44
N PRO A 43 10.36 -2.12 1.70
CA PRO A 43 9.82 -3.15 0.83
C PRO A 43 10.83 -3.49 -0.27
N ARG A 44 10.93 -4.77 -0.64
CA ARG A 44 11.80 -5.22 -1.74
C ARG A 44 11.28 -4.78 -3.12
N TYR A 45 9.97 -4.71 -3.24
CA TYR A 45 9.25 -4.27 -4.42
C TYR A 45 8.30 -3.13 -3.99
N ASN A 46 6.99 -3.35 -4.00
CA ASN A 46 6.04 -2.25 -3.91
C ASN A 46 5.53 -2.07 -2.49
N THR A 47 5.40 -0.82 -2.03
CA THR A 47 4.77 -0.50 -0.73
C THR A 47 3.28 -0.85 -0.74
N THR A 48 2.57 -0.51 -1.82
CA THR A 48 1.17 -0.87 -1.99
C THR A 48 0.89 -1.13 -3.47
N THR A 49 0.19 -2.22 -3.77
CA THR A 49 -0.23 -2.59 -5.11
C THR A 49 -1.73 -2.85 -5.11
N VAL A 50 -2.45 -2.19 -6.00
CA VAL A 50 -3.90 -2.41 -6.19
C VAL A 50 -4.16 -2.87 -7.63
N GLY A 51 -4.65 -4.10 -7.79
CA GLY A 51 -5.00 -4.69 -9.09
C GLY A 51 -6.49 -4.96 -9.21
N GLN A 52 -7.11 -4.53 -10.31
CA GLN A 52 -8.50 -4.87 -10.69
C GLN A 52 -9.50 -4.82 -9.51
N SER A 53 -9.43 -3.77 -8.70
CA SER A 53 -10.20 -3.60 -7.47
C SER A 53 -11.03 -2.32 -7.51
N GLU A 54 -12.18 -2.34 -6.83
CA GLU A 54 -13.20 -1.27 -6.89
C GLU A 54 -13.41 -0.65 -5.50
N ASN A 55 -13.46 0.68 -5.42
CA ASN A 55 -13.70 1.41 -4.17
C ASN A 55 -12.71 1.05 -3.05
N VAL A 56 -11.42 1.07 -3.38
CA VAL A 56 -10.36 0.96 -2.37
C VAL A 56 -10.15 2.35 -1.72
N THR A 57 -9.62 2.43 -0.50
CA THR A 57 -9.30 3.71 0.15
C THR A 57 -7.98 3.54 0.89
N LEU A 58 -6.99 4.35 0.54
CA LEU A 58 -5.68 4.36 1.20
C LEU A 58 -5.50 5.70 1.91
N LYS A 59 -5.25 5.67 3.23
CA LYS A 59 -5.10 6.86 4.08
C LYS A 59 -3.88 6.72 4.98
N ASN A 60 -3.16 7.82 5.21
CA ASN A 60 -2.03 7.89 6.14
C ASN A 60 -0.98 6.77 5.96
N ILE A 61 -0.80 6.32 4.71
CA ILE A 61 0.21 5.35 4.36
C ILE A 61 1.56 6.05 4.32
N LYS A 62 2.51 5.52 5.09
CA LYS A 62 3.89 5.99 5.11
C LYS A 62 4.78 4.93 4.50
N SER A 63 5.66 5.33 3.58
CA SER A 63 6.64 4.45 2.98
C SER A 63 8.04 5.03 3.14
N PHE A 64 8.96 4.18 3.57
CA PHE A 64 10.39 4.46 3.62
C PHE A 64 11.11 3.31 2.92
N SER A 65 11.92 3.56 1.91
CA SER A 65 12.71 2.54 1.22
C SER A 65 14.14 3.04 1.00
N TYR A 66 15.12 2.13 1.10
CA TYR A 66 16.52 2.40 0.75
C TYR A 66 17.08 1.40 -0.28
N GLN A 67 16.39 0.27 -0.49
CA GLN A 67 16.71 -0.70 -1.53
C GLN A 67 16.10 -0.29 -2.88
N GLY A 68 16.74 -0.68 -3.99
CA GLY A 68 16.20 -0.45 -5.33
C GLY A 68 14.90 -1.22 -5.57
N TRP A 69 14.05 -0.74 -6.49
CA TRP A 69 12.71 -1.29 -6.80
C TRP A 69 11.66 -1.11 -5.71
N GLY A 70 11.97 -0.33 -4.67
CA GLY A 70 11.06 0.09 -3.60
C GLY A 70 9.99 1.08 -4.09
N ASP A 71 9.13 0.69 -5.03
CA ASP A 71 8.14 1.59 -5.62
C ASP A 71 7.11 2.01 -4.57
N GLY A 72 6.83 3.31 -4.57
CA GLY A 72 6.01 3.96 -3.54
C GLY A 72 4.58 3.47 -3.57
N LEU A 73 3.87 3.52 -4.69
CA LEU A 73 2.47 3.11 -4.81
C LEU A 73 2.17 2.73 -6.26
N ASP A 74 1.65 1.54 -6.48
CA ASP A 74 1.30 1.04 -7.82
C ASP A 74 -0.18 0.71 -7.95
N PHE A 75 -0.83 1.29 -8.95
CA PHE A 75 -2.24 1.07 -9.25
C PHE A 75 -2.40 0.53 -10.66
N PHE A 76 -2.93 -0.68 -10.79
CA PHE A 76 -3.20 -1.33 -12.07
C PHE A 76 -4.71 -1.53 -12.24
N ALA A 77 -5.32 -0.74 -13.14
CA ALA A 77 -6.73 -0.83 -13.50
C ALA A 77 -7.70 -0.82 -12.29
N ALA A 78 -7.47 0.11 -11.35
CA ALA A 78 -8.30 0.31 -10.17
C ALA A 78 -9.19 1.56 -10.33
N SER A 79 -10.46 1.46 -9.99
CA SER A 79 -11.39 2.59 -9.90
C SER A 79 -11.40 3.10 -8.46
N ILE A 80 -10.63 4.16 -8.21
CA ILE A 80 -10.41 4.70 -6.86
C ILE A 80 -10.38 6.23 -6.88
N PHE A 81 -11.10 6.88 -5.97
CA PHE A 81 -10.89 8.29 -5.68
C PHE A 81 -11.16 8.56 -4.20
N TRP A 82 -10.11 8.94 -3.48
CA TRP A 82 -10.03 9.94 -2.39
C TRP A 82 -8.63 9.82 -1.76
N TRP A 83 -7.69 10.65 -2.23
CA TRP A 83 -6.30 10.71 -1.78
C TRP A 83 -6.12 11.87 -0.80
N LYS A 84 -5.81 11.58 0.47
CA LYS A 84 -5.53 12.63 1.48
C LYS A 84 -4.14 12.41 2.08
N THR A 85 -3.21 13.27 1.65
CA THR A 85 -1.82 13.46 2.11
C THR A 85 -0.98 12.19 2.30
N PRO A 86 -0.27 11.73 1.26
CA PRO A 86 0.87 10.85 1.43
C PRO A 86 2.07 11.66 1.92
N SER A 87 2.66 11.26 3.03
CA SER A 87 4.05 11.58 3.31
C SER A 87 4.88 10.40 2.79
N CYS A 88 5.13 10.37 1.48
CA CYS A 88 6.05 9.41 0.87
C CYS A 88 7.42 10.08 0.81
N ALA A 89 8.38 9.62 1.63
CA ALA A 89 9.75 10.07 1.59
C ALA A 89 10.61 8.89 1.13
N THR A 90 10.89 8.82 -0.17
CA THR A 90 11.98 7.98 -0.68
C THR A 90 13.28 8.63 -0.23
N VAL A 91 13.91 8.07 0.80
CA VAL A 91 15.27 8.48 1.16
C VAL A 91 16.20 7.72 0.21
N MET A 92 16.57 8.35 -0.91
CA MET A 92 17.75 7.95 -1.68
C MET A 92 18.97 8.17 -0.79
N THR A 93 19.40 7.14 -0.07
CA THR A 93 20.80 7.05 0.35
C THR A 93 21.59 6.45 -0.81
N ALA A 94 22.68 7.15 -1.14
CA ALA A 94 23.61 6.91 -2.24
C ALA A 94 24.11 5.47 -2.40
#